data_AF-A0A9W9R3W4-F1
#
_entry.id   AF-A0A9W9R3W4-F1
#
_cell.length_a   1.000
_cell.length_b   1.000
_cell.length_c   1.000
_cell.angle_alpha   90.00
_cell.angle_beta   90.00
_cell.angle_gamma   90.00
#
_symmetry.space_group_name_H-M   'P 1'
#
loop_
_entity.id
_entity.type
_entity.pdbx_description
1 polymer ?
#
loop_
_entity_poly.entity_id
_entity_poly.type
_entity_poly.pdbx_seq_one_letter_code
_entity_poly.pdbx_strand_id
1 'polypeptide(L)' 'MGKRKSSSKPQGPKKREPLATTFSCLFCNHENSVIVKLDKKLGFGGSVM' A
#
# COMPACT_ATOMS: atom_id res chain seq x y z
N MET A 1 3.90 -11.04 47.51
CA MET A 1 4.63 -11.47 46.30
C MET A 1 3.69 -12.40 45.54
N GLY A 2 3.25 -12.27 44.29
CA GLY A 2 3.63 -11.45 43.14
C GLY A 2 3.35 -12.31 41.90
N LYS A 3 2.25 -12.09 41.18
CA LYS A 3 2.00 -12.64 39.83
C LYS A 3 1.38 -11.55 38.96
N ARG A 4 2.22 -10.61 38.51
CA ARG A 4 1.79 -9.56 37.57
C ARG A 4 1.56 -10.22 36.21
N LYS A 5 0.34 -10.13 35.69
CA LYS A 5 -0.02 -10.57 34.33
C LYS A 5 0.88 -9.86 33.33
N SER A 6 1.45 -10.68 32.43
CA SER A 6 2.24 -10.25 31.28
C SER A 6 1.52 -9.14 30.52
N SER A 7 2.19 -7.99 30.40
CA SER A 7 1.78 -6.90 29.50
C SER A 7 1.89 -7.42 28.07
N SER A 8 0.75 -7.62 27.40
CA SER A 8 0.72 -7.98 25.99
C SER A 8 1.46 -6.90 25.21
N LYS A 9 2.55 -7.28 24.55
CA LYS A 9 3.34 -6.38 23.70
C LYS A 9 2.38 -5.70 22.69
N PRO A 10 2.43 -4.38 22.52
CA PRO A 10 1.60 -3.70 21.53
C PRO A 10 1.91 -4.29 20.16
N GLN A 11 0.89 -4.81 19.48
CA GLN A 11 1.00 -5.28 18.10
C GLN A 11 1.56 -4.12 17.28
N GLY A 12 2.75 -4.29 16.71
CA GLY A 12 3.41 -3.25 15.93
C GLY A 12 2.50 -2.71 14.82
N PRO A 13 2.82 -1.52 14.26
CA PRO A 13 1.99 -0.90 13.24
C PRO A 13 1.71 -1.88 12.11
N LYS A 14 0.42 -2.09 11.80
CA LYS A 14 -0.02 -2.97 10.72
C LYS A 14 0.67 -2.52 9.43
N LYS A 15 1.58 -3.34 8.90
CA LYS A 15 2.18 -3.11 7.59
C LYS A 15 1.06 -3.15 6.56
N ARG A 16 0.80 -2.01 5.91
CA ARG A 16 -0.06 -1.96 4.73
C ARG A 16 0.74 -2.57 3.58
N GLU A 17 0.26 -3.65 3.00
CA GLU A 17 0.88 -4.20 1.80
C GLU A 17 0.89 -3.14 0.69
N PRO A 18 1.96 -3.09 -0.11
CA PRO A 18 2.05 -2.13 -1.21
C PRO A 18 0.97 -2.45 -2.24
N LEU A 19 0.24 -1.41 -2.67
CA LEU A 19 -0.71 -1.51 -3.77
C LEU A 19 0.05 -1.77 -5.08
N ALA A 20 -0.57 -2.49 -6.01
CA ALA A 20 -0.05 -2.61 -7.36
C ALA A 20 0.05 -1.22 -8.03
N THR A 21 1.20 -0.94 -8.65
CA THR A 21 1.47 0.33 -9.34
C THR A 21 1.44 0.19 -10.86
N THR A 22 1.29 -1.03 -11.39
CA THR A 22 1.30 -1.33 -12.83
C THR A 22 0.00 -1.99 -13.25
N PHE A 23 -0.61 -1.50 -14.32
CA PHE A 23 -1.89 -1.98 -14.86
C PHE A 23 -1.82 -2.13 -16.38
N SER A 24 -2.75 -2.90 -16.95
CA SER A 24 -2.94 -2.99 -18.39
C SER A 24 -3.55 -1.69 -18.95
N CYS A 25 -3.09 -1.27 -20.12
CA CYS A 25 -3.66 -0.11 -20.79
C CYS A 25 -5.01 -0.49 -21.44
N LEU A 26 -6.07 0.24 -21.10
CA LEU A 26 -7.41 -0.02 -21.63
C LEU A 26 -7.57 0.33 -23.12
N PHE A 27 -6.60 1.03 -23.72
CA PHE A 27 -6.64 1.44 -25.13
C PHE A 27 -5.86 0.48 -26.03
N CYS A 28 -4.61 0.16 -25.68
CA CYS A 28 -3.76 -0.73 -26.48
C CYS A 28 -3.74 -2.18 -25.97
N ASN A 29 -4.41 -2.45 -24.84
CA ASN A 29 -4.52 -3.77 -24.20
C ASN A 29 -3.18 -4.44 -23.87
N HIS A 30 -2.08 -3.68 -23.86
CA HIS A 30 -0.76 -4.16 -23.49
C HIS A 30 -0.63 -4.22 -21.97
N GLU A 31 0.00 -5.29 -21.49
CA GLU A 31 0.22 -5.53 -20.07
C GLU A 31 1.31 -4.60 -19.53
N ASN A 32 1.19 -4.19 -18.26
CA ASN A 32 2.14 -3.31 -17.56
C ASN A 32 2.39 -1.95 -18.21
N SER A 33 1.48 -1.48 -19.08
CA SER A 33 1.64 -0.23 -19.81
C SER A 33 1.19 1.01 -19.04
N VAL A 34 0.51 0.87 -17.90
CA VAL A 34 0.05 2.01 -17.10
C VAL A 34 0.76 2.00 -15.75
N ILE A 35 1.47 3.07 -15.43
CA ILE A 35 2.18 3.22 -14.15
C ILE A 35 1.45 4.28 -13.30
N VAL A 36 1.02 3.89 -12.11
CA VAL A 36 0.34 4.78 -11.16
C VAL A 36 1.33 5.34 -10.16
N LYS A 37 1.42 6.67 -10.07
CA LYS A 37 2.15 7.38 -9.03
C LYS A 37 1.16 7.85 -7.98
N LEU A 38 1.28 7.30 -6.77
CA LEU A 38 0.42 7.65 -5.63
C LEU A 38 1.13 8.67 -4.74
N ASP A 39 0.67 9.93 -4.77
CA ASP A 39 1.18 10.97 -3.88
C ASP A 39 0.32 11.06 -2.62
N LYS A 40 0.72 10.31 -1.59
CA LYS A 40 -0.02 10.18 -0.33
C LYS A 40 -0.12 11.48 0.46
N LYS A 41 0.74 12.47 0.19
CA LYS A 41 0.73 13.77 0.88
C LYS A 41 -0.41 14.65 0.40
N LEU A 42 -0.73 14.57 -0.89
CA LEU A 42 -1.75 15.36 -1.54
C LEU A 42 -3.08 14.60 -1.73
N GLY A 43 -3.09 13.29 -1.45
CA GLY A 43 -4.25 12.43 -1.72
C GLY A 43 -4.52 12.25 -3.21
N PHE A 44 -3.52 12.50 -4.06
CA PHE A 44 -3.65 12.48 -5.51
C PHE A 44 -3.01 11.21 -6.09
N GLY A 45 -3.75 10.51 -6.95
CA GLY A 45 -3.27 9.36 -7.70
C GLY A 45 -3.35 9.65 -9.18
N GLY A 46 -2.20 9.86 -9.83
CA GLY A 46 -2.10 10.07 -11.28
C GLY A 46 -1.56 8.83 -11.97
N SER A 47 -2.17 8.45 -13.09
CA SER A 47 -1.64 7.43 -14.00
C SER A 47 -0.84 8.09 -15.12
N VAL A 48 0.41 7.66 -15.30
CA VAL A 48 1.23 8.02 -16.46
C VAL A 48 1.17 6.83 -17.42
N MET A 49 0.77 7.09 -18.68
CA MET A 49 0.82 6.11 -19.76
C MET A 49 2.24 5.92 -20.27
#